data_AF-A0A8J4QML4-F1
#
_entry.id   AF-A0A8J4QML4-F1
#
_cell.length_a   1.000
_cell.length_b   1.000
_cell.length_c   1.000
_cell.angle_alpha   90.00
_cell.angle_beta   90.00
_cell.angle_gamma   90.00
#
_symmetry.space_group_name_H-M   'P 1'
#
loop_
_entity.id
_entity.type
_entity.pdbx_description
1 polymer ?
#
loop_
_entity_poly.entity_id
_entity_poly.type
_entity_poly.pdbx_seq_one_letter_code
_entity_poly.pdbx_strand_id
1 'polypeptide(L)'
;MGNAQSPPANPRYASASRAFSKKELEDLKSLFASLAAQSQTNNQYIVPSVFKTYFGLHSPLGDRMFDLVSQKSKDQRLSFQDLVIAKGTYEKGTKDDIEEFIYQLVDLSGNGILDRSDLESVLTAMFETIFSEKDAELGPSSHEDVVDIFLNAATFSKHVEGSAEKSMSFEDFRNWCALLPSVKKYLASLLMPPDAGRPGSHVPCLLHGESVDSNMMLLRKEYAWHIGGALSQQELEEWKLLYHSAYNGLSFNTFLGNISKDGGPTVLIIKDKEGCVYGGYASQPFERHGDFYGDMKSFLFQLYPKASIFRPTGANKNLQWCAVNFSSDDIPNGIGFGGRVNHFGLFLSASFDQGHTFNCTTFGSPCLSKTSRICPEVIECWRVVPKGKQGTHDAVKGSVLERFKEDRHMLNMVGLANSSE
;
A
#
# COMPACT_ATOMS: atom_id res chain seq x y z
N MET A 1 -31.40 21.10 -47.50
CA MET A 1 -30.17 20.57 -46.89
C MET A 1 -30.19 20.97 -45.43
N GLY A 2 -30.66 20.08 -44.56
CA GLY A 2 -30.72 20.36 -43.12
C GLY A 2 -29.34 20.17 -42.52
N ASN A 3 -28.74 21.25 -42.02
CA ASN A 3 -27.57 21.17 -41.15
C ASN A 3 -27.97 20.41 -39.88
N ALA A 4 -27.53 19.16 -39.79
CA ALA A 4 -27.48 18.46 -38.51
C ALA A 4 -26.52 19.24 -37.61
N GLN A 5 -27.06 20.06 -36.71
CA GLN A 5 -26.29 20.65 -35.64
C GLN A 5 -25.72 19.50 -34.82
N SER A 6 -24.39 19.32 -34.88
CA SER A 6 -23.68 18.46 -33.95
C SER A 6 -24.09 18.86 -32.53
N PRO A 7 -24.46 17.90 -31.66
CA PRO A 7 -24.84 18.22 -30.29
C PRO A 7 -23.73 19.03 -29.62
N PRO A 8 -24.07 20.01 -28.75
CA PRO A 8 -23.08 20.85 -28.10
C PRO A 8 -22.04 19.97 -27.40
N ALA A 9 -20.76 20.24 -27.66
CA ALA A 9 -19.68 19.46 -27.08
C ALA A 9 -19.80 19.49 -25.55
N ASN A 10 -19.95 18.32 -24.93
CA ASN A 10 -20.04 18.20 -23.47
C ASN A 10 -18.77 18.86 -22.87
N PRO A 11 -18.90 19.94 -22.07
CA PRO A 11 -17.75 20.69 -21.59
C PRO A 11 -16.84 19.85 -20.69
N ARG A 12 -17.40 18.84 -19.98
CA ARG A 12 -16.61 17.89 -19.19
C ARG A 12 -15.75 16.99 -20.07
N TYR A 13 -16.32 16.48 -21.17
CA TYR A 13 -15.58 15.69 -22.15
C TYR A 13 -14.45 16.51 -22.80
N ALA A 14 -14.73 17.75 -23.19
CA ALA A 14 -13.74 18.62 -23.79
C ALA A 14 -12.59 18.96 -22.82
N SER A 15 -12.88 19.10 -21.53
CA SER A 15 -11.87 19.28 -20.48
C SER A 15 -11.05 18.01 -20.26
N ALA A 16 -11.71 16.86 -20.02
CA ALA A 16 -11.05 15.58 -19.76
C ALA A 16 -10.17 15.12 -20.93
N SER A 17 -10.64 15.31 -22.17
CA SER A 17 -9.87 14.94 -23.37
C SER A 17 -8.52 15.65 -23.48
N ARG A 18 -8.36 16.84 -22.89
CA ARG A 18 -7.08 17.59 -22.89
C ARG A 18 -6.02 16.97 -22.00
N ALA A 19 -6.41 16.10 -21.06
CA ALA A 19 -5.48 15.39 -20.19
C ALA A 19 -4.79 14.21 -20.89
N PHE A 20 -5.24 13.85 -22.10
CA PHE A 20 -4.71 12.75 -22.89
C PHE A 20 -3.97 13.26 -24.12
N SER A 21 -2.88 12.58 -24.46
CA SER A 21 -2.26 12.71 -25.77
C SER A 21 -3.18 12.16 -26.87
N LYS A 22 -2.93 12.57 -28.12
CA LYS A 22 -3.70 12.06 -29.27
C LYS A 22 -3.66 10.53 -29.36
N LYS A 23 -2.49 9.93 -29.11
CA LYS A 23 -2.32 8.47 -29.11
C LYS A 23 -3.14 7.80 -28.01
N GLU A 24 -3.10 8.32 -26.78
CA GLU A 24 -3.90 7.75 -25.67
C GLU A 24 -5.41 7.81 -25.96
N LEU A 25 -5.91 8.87 -26.61
CA LEU A 25 -7.32 8.95 -27.03
C LEU A 25 -7.66 7.94 -28.15
N GLU A 26 -6.76 7.72 -29.10
CA GLU A 26 -6.92 6.72 -30.15
C GLU A 26 -6.92 5.30 -29.57
N ASP A 27 -5.99 5.00 -28.65
CA ASP A 27 -5.92 3.73 -27.93
C ASP A 27 -7.20 3.49 -27.09
N LEU A 28 -7.67 4.52 -26.38
CA LEU A 28 -8.90 4.43 -25.59
C LEU A 28 -10.15 4.25 -26.47
N LYS A 29 -10.17 4.87 -27.65
CA LYS A 29 -11.25 4.68 -28.63
C LYS A 29 -11.25 3.26 -29.20
N SER A 30 -10.07 2.70 -29.47
CA SER A 30 -9.90 1.30 -29.90
C SER A 30 -10.39 0.34 -28.81
N LEU A 31 -9.98 0.57 -27.56
CA LEU A 31 -10.46 -0.19 -26.40
C LEU A 31 -11.99 -0.13 -26.29
N PHE A 32 -12.57 1.06 -26.35
CA PHE A 32 -14.02 1.24 -26.28
C PHE A 32 -14.75 0.47 -27.39
N ALA A 33 -14.27 0.57 -28.64
CA ALA A 33 -14.87 -0.16 -29.75
C ALA A 33 -14.80 -1.68 -29.55
N SER A 34 -13.69 -2.20 -29.03
CA SER A 34 -13.55 -3.63 -28.70
C SER A 34 -14.56 -4.08 -27.63
N LEU A 35 -14.68 -3.33 -26.53
CA LEU A 35 -15.61 -3.66 -25.45
C LEU A 35 -17.08 -3.49 -25.85
N ALA A 36 -17.41 -2.47 -26.64
CA ALA A 36 -18.76 -2.27 -27.15
C ALA A 36 -19.16 -3.34 -28.19
N ALA A 37 -18.20 -3.86 -28.97
CA ALA A 37 -18.42 -5.01 -29.83
C ALA A 37 -18.72 -6.29 -29.01
N GLN A 38 -17.96 -6.54 -27.94
CA GLN A 38 -18.22 -7.65 -27.00
C GLN A 38 -19.58 -7.51 -26.30
N SER A 39 -20.03 -6.27 -26.10
CA SER A 39 -21.36 -5.96 -25.55
C SER A 39 -22.50 -6.21 -26.53
N GLN A 40 -22.21 -6.51 -27.81
CA GLN A 40 -23.17 -6.70 -28.89
C GLN A 40 -24.03 -5.45 -29.19
N THR A 41 -23.49 -4.26 -28.99
CA THR A 41 -24.25 -2.98 -29.08
C THR A 41 -23.93 -2.18 -30.34
N ASN A 42 -23.41 -2.79 -31.40
CA ASN A 42 -22.95 -2.09 -32.61
C ASN A 42 -22.01 -0.89 -32.31
N ASN A 43 -21.08 -1.06 -31.37
CA ASN A 43 -20.11 -0.04 -30.95
C ASN A 43 -20.68 1.24 -30.32
N GLN A 44 -21.92 1.20 -29.82
CA GLN A 44 -22.56 2.38 -29.21
C GLN A 44 -22.26 2.57 -27.72
N TYR A 45 -22.22 1.50 -26.92
CA TYR A 45 -22.03 1.59 -25.47
C TYR A 45 -21.46 0.28 -24.90
N ILE A 46 -20.90 0.34 -23.70
CA ILE A 46 -20.43 -0.83 -22.96
C ILE A 46 -21.47 -1.18 -21.89
N VAL A 47 -21.79 -2.46 -21.73
CA VAL A 47 -22.68 -2.98 -20.67
C VAL A 47 -21.90 -3.40 -19.42
N PRO A 48 -22.53 -3.44 -18.23
CA PRO A 48 -21.85 -3.72 -16.97
C PRO A 48 -21.04 -5.03 -16.97
N SER A 49 -21.61 -6.11 -17.50
CA SER A 49 -20.98 -7.44 -17.50
C SER A 49 -19.64 -7.45 -18.25
N VAL A 50 -19.57 -6.80 -19.42
CA VAL A 50 -18.34 -6.71 -20.22
C VAL A 50 -17.31 -5.81 -19.53
N PHE A 51 -17.75 -4.68 -18.98
CA PHE A 51 -16.88 -3.78 -18.21
C PHE A 51 -16.24 -4.50 -17.02
N LYS A 52 -17.07 -5.12 -16.17
CA LYS A 52 -16.63 -5.84 -14.96
C LYS A 52 -15.65 -6.96 -15.31
N THR A 53 -15.94 -7.73 -16.37
CA THR A 53 -15.06 -8.80 -16.84
C THR A 53 -13.71 -8.26 -17.33
N TYR A 54 -13.72 -7.18 -18.11
CA TYR A 54 -12.48 -6.60 -18.62
C TYR A 54 -11.56 -6.06 -17.51
N PHE A 55 -12.12 -5.41 -16.49
CA PHE A 55 -11.33 -4.85 -15.38
C PHE A 55 -11.08 -5.83 -14.23
N GLY A 56 -11.65 -7.05 -14.28
CA GLY A 56 -11.57 -8.04 -13.20
C GLY A 56 -12.30 -7.61 -11.92
N LEU A 57 -13.40 -6.86 -12.06
CA LEU A 57 -14.17 -6.30 -10.95
C LEU A 57 -15.52 -7.02 -10.80
N HIS A 58 -15.51 -8.25 -10.28
CA HIS A 58 -16.72 -9.07 -10.22
C HIS A 58 -17.60 -8.81 -8.98
N SER A 59 -17.04 -8.21 -7.93
CA SER A 59 -17.73 -7.89 -6.68
C SER A 59 -18.66 -6.66 -6.79
N PRO A 60 -19.42 -6.31 -5.74
CA PRO A 60 -20.22 -5.07 -5.70
C PRO A 60 -19.42 -3.80 -5.96
N LEU A 61 -18.11 -3.81 -5.66
CA LEU A 61 -17.19 -2.73 -6.03
C LEU A 61 -17.15 -2.48 -7.54
N GLY A 62 -17.31 -3.52 -8.35
CA GLY A 62 -17.38 -3.41 -9.81
C GLY A 62 -18.67 -2.80 -10.32
N ASP A 63 -19.80 -3.10 -9.67
CA ASP A 63 -21.08 -2.45 -9.98
C ASP A 63 -21.02 -0.96 -9.64
N ARG A 64 -20.48 -0.63 -8.46
CA ARG A 64 -20.27 0.76 -8.04
C ARG A 64 -19.32 1.51 -8.96
N MET A 65 -18.22 0.87 -9.39
CA MET A 65 -17.31 1.44 -10.37
C MET A 65 -18.03 1.74 -11.68
N PHE A 66 -18.81 0.79 -12.21
CA PHE A 66 -19.56 1.00 -13.44
C PHE A 66 -20.55 2.17 -13.32
N ASP A 67 -21.27 2.26 -12.20
CA ASP A 67 -22.20 3.37 -11.94
C ASP A 67 -21.48 4.73 -11.94
N LEU A 68 -20.30 4.84 -11.32
CA LEU A 68 -19.54 6.09 -11.34
C LEU A 68 -19.00 6.43 -12.73
N VAL A 69 -18.42 5.46 -13.44
CA VAL A 69 -17.86 5.67 -14.78
C VAL A 69 -18.96 6.04 -15.78
N SER A 70 -20.14 5.44 -15.68
CA SER A 70 -21.32 5.75 -16.50
C SER A 70 -22.08 7.02 -16.06
N GLN A 71 -21.52 7.80 -15.12
CA GLN A 71 -22.16 9.00 -14.55
C GLN A 71 -23.55 8.76 -13.95
N LYS A 72 -23.75 7.58 -13.36
CA LYS A 72 -25.00 7.11 -12.75
C LYS A 72 -26.16 7.10 -13.76
N SER A 73 -25.86 6.74 -15.01
CA SER A 73 -26.85 6.61 -16.07
C SER A 73 -27.87 5.51 -15.73
N LYS A 74 -29.14 5.87 -15.70
CA LYS A 74 -30.25 4.92 -15.41
C LYS A 74 -30.34 3.77 -16.41
N ASP A 75 -29.79 3.97 -17.61
CA ASP A 75 -29.89 2.99 -18.69
C ASP A 75 -28.81 1.90 -18.61
N GLN A 76 -27.87 1.98 -17.64
CA GLN A 76 -26.74 1.05 -17.49
C GLN A 76 -25.88 0.95 -18.76
N ARG A 77 -25.65 2.11 -19.39
CA ARG A 77 -24.89 2.24 -20.64
C ARG A 77 -23.72 3.17 -20.42
N LEU A 78 -22.52 2.67 -20.70
CA LEU A 78 -21.30 3.45 -20.68
C LEU A 78 -20.96 3.93 -22.10
N SER A 79 -21.01 5.25 -22.35
CA SER A 79 -20.60 5.81 -23.64
C SER A 79 -19.08 6.08 -23.69
N PHE A 80 -18.55 6.34 -24.89
CA PHE A 80 -17.14 6.72 -25.04
C PHE A 80 -16.81 8.03 -24.31
N GLN A 81 -17.75 8.99 -24.30
CA GLN A 81 -17.55 10.26 -23.60
C GLN A 81 -17.45 10.04 -22.10
N ASP A 82 -18.31 9.20 -21.54
CA ASP A 82 -18.32 8.86 -20.12
C ASP A 82 -17.01 8.19 -19.71
N LEU A 83 -16.53 7.24 -20.51
CA LEU A 83 -15.25 6.56 -20.27
C LEU A 83 -14.07 7.54 -20.28
N VAL A 84 -14.02 8.48 -21.23
CA VAL A 84 -12.97 9.52 -21.30
C VAL A 84 -13.04 10.45 -20.09
N ILE A 85 -14.24 10.87 -19.69
CA ILE A 85 -14.43 11.72 -18.51
C ILE A 85 -13.95 11.00 -17.26
N ALA A 86 -14.42 9.77 -17.03
CA ALA A 86 -14.08 8.99 -15.84
C ALA A 86 -12.59 8.70 -15.74
N LYS A 87 -11.95 8.21 -16.82
CA LYS A 87 -10.49 7.98 -16.82
C LYS A 87 -9.70 9.29 -16.73
N GLY A 88 -10.21 10.38 -17.31
CA GLY A 88 -9.59 11.70 -17.21
C GLY A 88 -9.54 12.20 -15.76
N THR A 89 -10.61 12.00 -15.00
CA THR A 89 -10.65 12.31 -13.56
C THR A 89 -9.83 11.32 -12.73
N TYR A 90 -10.04 10.02 -12.93
CA TYR A 90 -9.50 8.97 -12.06
C TYR A 90 -8.02 8.63 -12.30
N GLU A 91 -7.50 8.79 -13.52
CA GLU A 91 -6.11 8.43 -13.85
C GLU A 91 -5.21 9.63 -14.12
N LYS A 92 -5.81 10.75 -14.52
CA LYS A 92 -5.08 11.97 -14.94
C LYS A 92 -5.49 13.22 -14.16
N GLY A 93 -6.43 13.11 -13.23
CA GLY A 93 -6.92 14.23 -12.42
C GLY A 93 -5.90 14.70 -11.40
N THR A 94 -6.27 15.74 -10.66
CA THR A 94 -5.49 16.15 -9.49
C THR A 94 -5.56 15.08 -8.41
N LYS A 95 -4.68 15.17 -7.40
CA LYS A 95 -4.72 14.26 -6.25
C LYS A 95 -6.09 14.27 -5.57
N ASP A 96 -6.70 15.44 -5.41
CA ASP A 96 -8.01 15.59 -4.78
C ASP A 96 -9.12 14.99 -5.66
N ASP A 97 -9.07 15.18 -6.98
CA ASP A 97 -10.04 14.57 -7.92
C ASP A 97 -10.04 13.04 -7.82
N ILE A 98 -8.85 12.43 -7.77
CA ILE A 98 -8.68 10.98 -7.68
C ILE A 98 -9.16 10.47 -6.32
N GLU A 99 -8.77 11.15 -5.22
CA GLU A 99 -9.18 10.77 -3.87
C GLU A 99 -10.69 10.90 -3.68
N GLU A 100 -11.32 11.94 -4.22
CA GLU A 100 -12.77 12.13 -4.16
C GLU A 100 -13.51 11.07 -4.98
N PHE A 101 -12.99 10.71 -6.17
CA PHE A 101 -13.55 9.60 -6.95
C PHE A 101 -13.49 8.28 -6.18
N ILE A 102 -12.34 7.97 -5.55
CA ILE A 102 -12.18 6.74 -4.76
C ILE A 102 -13.10 6.77 -3.53
N TYR A 103 -13.24 7.91 -2.86
CA TYR A 103 -14.14 8.07 -1.72
C TYR A 103 -15.60 7.77 -2.11
N GLN A 104 -16.05 8.22 -3.28
CA GLN A 104 -17.37 7.87 -3.81
C GLN A 104 -17.48 6.40 -4.23
N LEU A 105 -16.37 5.80 -4.67
CA LEU A 105 -16.30 4.40 -5.11
C LEU A 105 -16.43 3.42 -3.95
N VAL A 106 -15.85 3.74 -2.79
CA VAL A 106 -15.90 2.86 -1.61
C VAL A 106 -17.24 2.90 -0.87
N ASP A 107 -18.06 3.94 -1.09
CA ASP A 107 -19.49 3.95 -0.73
C ASP A 107 -20.26 3.06 -1.73
N LEU A 108 -20.34 1.77 -1.41
CA LEU A 108 -20.94 0.76 -2.29
C LEU A 108 -22.45 0.95 -2.43
N SER A 109 -23.11 1.38 -1.36
CA SER A 109 -24.55 1.67 -1.36
C SER A 109 -24.90 2.88 -2.23
N GLY A 110 -23.97 3.82 -2.38
CA GLY A 110 -24.13 5.04 -3.14
C GLY A 110 -25.00 6.10 -2.49
N ASN A 111 -25.29 5.96 -1.20
CA ASN A 111 -26.16 6.87 -0.44
C ASN A 111 -25.42 8.12 0.10
N GLY A 112 -24.10 8.24 -0.10
CA GLY A 112 -23.27 9.34 0.39
C GLY A 112 -22.85 9.19 1.86
N ILE A 113 -23.08 8.03 2.45
CA ILE A 113 -22.73 7.64 3.82
C ILE A 113 -21.78 6.46 3.71
N LEU A 114 -20.48 6.70 3.94
CA LEU A 114 -19.49 5.63 3.96
C LEU A 114 -19.41 5.04 5.37
N ASP A 115 -19.96 3.86 5.57
CA ASP A 115 -19.97 3.18 6.87
C ASP A 115 -18.91 2.07 7.00
N ARG A 116 -18.88 1.39 8.14
CA ARG A 116 -17.92 0.32 8.40
C ARG A 116 -18.17 -0.90 7.51
N SER A 117 -19.44 -1.22 7.21
CA SER A 117 -19.83 -2.37 6.39
C SER A 117 -19.44 -2.18 4.93
N ASP A 118 -19.54 -0.95 4.42
CA ASP A 118 -19.05 -0.59 3.08
C ASP A 118 -17.54 -0.88 2.98
N LEU A 119 -16.74 -0.36 3.92
CA LEU A 119 -15.28 -0.58 3.92
C LEU A 119 -14.91 -2.05 4.11
N GLU A 120 -15.61 -2.78 4.96
CA GLU A 120 -15.42 -4.21 5.15
C GLU A 120 -15.67 -4.99 3.85
N SER A 121 -16.74 -4.66 3.14
CA SER A 121 -17.09 -5.28 1.85
C SER A 121 -16.04 -4.96 0.77
N VAL A 122 -15.55 -3.71 0.75
CA VAL A 122 -14.47 -3.29 -0.17
C VAL A 122 -13.19 -4.07 0.14
N LEU A 123 -12.75 -4.10 1.40
CA LEU A 123 -11.54 -4.82 1.81
C LEU A 123 -11.65 -6.32 1.52
N THR A 124 -12.79 -6.94 1.82
CA THR A 124 -13.04 -8.36 1.53
C THR A 124 -12.89 -8.64 0.04
N ALA A 125 -13.56 -7.85 -0.81
CA ALA A 125 -13.45 -8.00 -2.27
C ALA A 125 -12.02 -7.78 -2.79
N MET A 126 -11.28 -6.84 -2.20
CA MET A 126 -9.87 -6.61 -2.53
C MET A 126 -9.01 -7.82 -2.18
N PHE A 127 -9.15 -8.35 -0.98
CA PHE A 127 -8.37 -9.48 -0.50
C PHE A 127 -8.67 -10.74 -1.30
N GLU A 128 -9.95 -11.02 -1.56
CA GLU A 128 -10.36 -12.10 -2.45
C GLU A 128 -9.73 -11.96 -3.84
N THR A 129 -9.64 -10.75 -4.40
CA THR A 129 -9.05 -10.53 -5.73
C THR A 129 -7.53 -10.68 -5.71
N ILE A 130 -6.85 -10.14 -4.70
CA ILE A 130 -5.38 -10.09 -4.62
C ILE A 130 -4.79 -11.44 -4.21
N PHE A 131 -5.47 -12.17 -3.33
CA PHE A 131 -4.96 -13.41 -2.73
C PHE A 131 -5.66 -14.68 -3.25
N SER A 132 -6.62 -14.58 -4.20
CA SER A 132 -7.35 -15.73 -4.78
C SER A 132 -6.48 -16.78 -5.49
N GLU A 133 -5.30 -16.44 -5.98
CA GLU A 133 -4.51 -17.38 -6.80
C GLU A 133 -3.57 -18.25 -5.95
N LYS A 134 -3.89 -19.56 -5.94
CA LYS A 134 -3.10 -20.75 -5.52
C LYS A 134 -3.09 -21.20 -4.06
N ASP A 135 -3.99 -20.74 -3.20
CA ASP A 135 -4.18 -21.36 -1.87
C ASP A 135 -5.51 -22.12 -1.81
N ALA A 136 -5.63 -23.21 -2.58
CA ALA A 136 -6.74 -24.17 -2.46
C ALA A 136 -6.71 -24.98 -1.14
N GLU A 137 -5.75 -24.70 -0.25
CA GLU A 137 -5.53 -25.41 1.00
C GLU A 137 -6.04 -24.67 2.26
N LEU A 138 -6.40 -23.39 2.14
CA LEU A 138 -6.95 -22.62 3.26
C LEU A 138 -8.37 -22.19 2.89
N GLY A 139 -9.34 -22.66 3.68
CA GLY A 139 -10.76 -22.46 3.43
C GLY A 139 -11.20 -20.98 3.38
N PRO A 140 -12.48 -20.73 3.04
CA PRO A 140 -13.04 -19.40 2.74
C PRO A 140 -13.05 -18.38 3.91
N SER A 141 -12.47 -18.70 5.07
CA SER A 141 -12.38 -17.84 6.27
C SER A 141 -10.96 -17.34 6.55
N SER A 142 -10.04 -17.40 5.58
CA SER A 142 -8.60 -17.22 5.82
C SER A 142 -8.14 -15.77 6.06
N HIS A 143 -8.93 -14.77 5.66
CA HIS A 143 -8.51 -13.36 5.70
C HIS A 143 -9.36 -12.47 6.60
N GLU A 144 -10.41 -12.98 7.23
CA GLU A 144 -11.38 -12.19 8.00
C GLU A 144 -10.72 -11.46 9.17
N ASP A 145 -9.80 -12.14 9.88
CA ASP A 145 -8.99 -11.53 10.95
C ASP A 145 -8.13 -10.36 10.43
N VAL A 146 -7.58 -10.48 9.22
CA VAL A 146 -6.76 -9.43 8.62
C VAL A 146 -7.60 -8.29 8.06
N VAL A 147 -8.78 -8.54 7.50
CA VAL A 147 -9.70 -7.48 7.07
C VAL A 147 -10.04 -6.59 8.27
N ASP A 148 -10.35 -7.18 9.41
CA ASP A 148 -10.66 -6.44 10.63
C ASP A 148 -9.49 -5.56 11.11
N ILE A 149 -8.25 -6.03 10.99
CA ILE A 149 -7.04 -5.26 11.29
C ILE A 149 -6.95 -3.99 10.43
N PHE A 150 -7.25 -4.08 9.14
CA PHE A 150 -7.22 -2.92 8.23
C PHE A 150 -8.38 -1.97 8.50
N LEU A 151 -9.54 -2.53 8.84
CA LEU A 151 -10.73 -1.79 9.21
C LEU A 151 -10.56 -1.06 10.55
N ASN A 152 -9.79 -1.60 11.49
CA ASN A 152 -9.46 -0.96 12.76
C ASN A 152 -8.54 0.26 12.62
N ALA A 153 -7.95 0.49 11.44
CA ALA A 153 -7.23 1.72 11.13
C ALA A 153 -8.17 2.87 10.74
N ALA A 154 -9.44 2.58 10.41
CA ALA A 154 -10.42 3.57 9.98
C ALA A 154 -10.97 4.39 11.14
N THR A 155 -11.24 5.67 10.88
CA THR A 155 -11.96 6.57 11.80
C THR A 155 -13.31 6.94 11.16
N PHE A 156 -14.37 6.92 11.96
CA PHE A 156 -15.71 7.33 11.54
C PHE A 156 -16.14 8.52 12.40
N SER A 157 -15.80 9.73 11.96
CA SER A 157 -16.04 10.95 12.75
C SER A 157 -17.33 11.71 12.36
N LYS A 158 -17.86 11.49 11.17
CA LYS A 158 -19.01 12.24 10.63
C LYS A 158 -20.32 11.71 11.21
N HIS A 159 -21.10 12.60 11.82
CA HIS A 159 -22.45 12.27 12.27
C HIS A 159 -23.43 12.17 11.09
N VAL A 160 -24.27 11.15 11.12
CA VAL A 160 -25.37 10.99 10.16
C VAL A 160 -26.65 11.51 10.80
N GLU A 161 -27.33 12.44 10.14
CA GLU A 161 -28.59 12.97 10.64
C GLU A 161 -29.64 11.85 10.77
N GLY A 162 -30.23 11.71 11.95
CA GLY A 162 -31.26 10.70 12.20
C GLY A 162 -30.74 9.28 12.45
N SER A 163 -29.42 9.05 12.53
CA SER A 163 -28.82 7.78 12.93
C SER A 163 -27.86 7.96 14.11
N ALA A 164 -27.75 6.93 14.96
CA ALA A 164 -26.72 6.87 15.99
C ALA A 164 -25.35 6.47 15.43
N GLU A 165 -25.32 5.95 14.20
CA GLU A 165 -24.10 5.50 13.54
C GLU A 165 -23.30 6.68 12.99
N LYS A 166 -21.97 6.54 13.06
CA LYS A 166 -21.03 7.49 12.46
C LYS A 166 -20.58 6.96 11.11
N SER A 167 -20.35 7.88 10.19
CA SER A 167 -19.76 7.60 8.88
C SER A 167 -18.34 8.15 8.80
N MET A 168 -17.60 7.65 7.82
CA MET A 168 -16.28 8.14 7.48
C MET A 168 -16.43 9.45 6.73
N SER A 169 -15.75 10.50 7.18
CA SER A 169 -15.63 11.74 6.41
C SER A 169 -14.59 11.60 5.30
N PHE A 170 -14.56 12.53 4.34
CA PHE A 170 -13.51 12.56 3.32
C PHE A 170 -12.11 12.75 3.94
N GLU A 171 -11.99 13.51 5.03
CA GLU A 171 -10.72 13.67 5.75
C GLU A 171 -10.29 12.39 6.47
N ASP A 172 -11.23 11.71 7.12
CA ASP A 172 -10.97 10.39 7.72
C ASP A 172 -10.51 9.37 6.67
N PHE A 173 -11.13 9.37 5.48
CA PHE A 173 -10.74 8.52 4.36
C PHE A 173 -9.32 8.82 3.88
N ARG A 174 -8.94 10.09 3.75
CA ARG A 174 -7.56 10.47 3.38
C ARG A 174 -6.55 10.01 4.44
N ASN A 175 -6.89 10.16 5.72
CA ASN A 175 -6.06 9.69 6.82
C ASN A 175 -5.91 8.16 6.80
N TRP A 176 -7.01 7.44 6.58
CA TRP A 176 -7.00 5.98 6.44
C TRP A 176 -6.14 5.50 5.25
N CYS A 177 -6.28 6.14 4.09
CA CYS A 177 -5.45 5.87 2.92
C CYS A 177 -3.96 6.19 3.14
N ALA A 178 -3.64 7.19 3.96
CA ALA A 178 -2.26 7.52 4.30
C ALA A 178 -1.62 6.42 5.18
N LEU A 179 -2.39 5.83 6.09
CA LEU A 179 -1.98 4.68 6.91
C LEU A 179 -1.88 3.39 6.08
N LEU A 180 -2.74 3.22 5.07
CA LEU A 180 -2.84 2.03 4.24
C LEU A 180 -2.49 2.31 2.76
N PRO A 181 -1.20 2.57 2.44
CA PRO A 181 -0.80 2.93 1.09
C PRO A 181 -1.02 1.79 0.07
N SER A 182 -1.03 0.53 0.50
CA SER A 182 -1.35 -0.63 -0.36
C SER A 182 -2.80 -0.57 -0.85
N VAL A 183 -3.74 -0.30 0.06
CA VAL A 183 -5.17 -0.13 -0.24
C VAL A 183 -5.39 1.05 -1.18
N LYS A 184 -4.79 2.21 -0.87
CA LYS A 184 -4.87 3.38 -1.74
C LYS A 184 -4.35 3.09 -3.15
N LYS A 185 -3.17 2.47 -3.27
CA LYS A 185 -2.56 2.12 -4.58
C LYS A 185 -3.45 1.20 -5.40
N TYR A 186 -4.06 0.19 -4.76
CA TYR A 186 -4.98 -0.73 -5.42
C TYR A 186 -6.25 -0.02 -5.88
N LEU A 187 -6.90 0.73 -4.98
CA LEU A 187 -8.14 1.45 -5.27
C LEU A 187 -7.96 2.57 -6.29
N ALA A 188 -6.73 3.04 -6.54
CA ALA A 188 -6.39 4.05 -7.55
C ALA A 188 -6.01 3.44 -8.92
N SER A 189 -5.99 2.11 -9.06
CA SER A 189 -5.56 1.42 -10.29
C SER A 189 -6.63 0.54 -10.93
N LEU A 190 -7.87 0.57 -10.42
CA LEU A 190 -8.94 -0.35 -10.83
C LEU A 190 -9.43 -0.14 -12.27
N LEU A 191 -9.29 1.08 -12.82
CA LEU A 191 -9.58 1.37 -14.24
C LEU A 191 -8.37 1.14 -15.17
N MET A 192 -7.24 0.68 -14.64
CA MET A 192 -6.12 0.21 -15.46
C MET A 192 -6.41 -1.22 -15.93
N PRO A 193 -5.96 -1.61 -17.12
CA PRO A 193 -6.04 -3.00 -17.58
C PRO A 193 -5.49 -3.99 -16.53
N PRO A 194 -6.05 -5.20 -16.43
CA PRO A 194 -5.70 -6.19 -15.40
C PRO A 194 -4.33 -6.87 -15.61
N ASP A 195 -3.51 -6.39 -16.54
CA ASP A 195 -2.21 -6.94 -16.90
C ASP A 195 -1.31 -7.16 -15.65
N ALA A 196 -0.39 -8.13 -15.75
CA ALA A 196 0.59 -8.44 -14.71
C ALA A 196 1.45 -7.20 -14.39
N GLY A 197 1.04 -6.43 -13.39
CA GLY A 197 1.63 -5.13 -13.09
C GLY A 197 0.68 -4.06 -12.58
N ARG A 198 -0.63 -4.32 -12.45
CA ARG A 198 -1.57 -3.38 -11.82
C ARG A 198 -1.02 -2.87 -10.48
N PRO A 199 -0.76 -1.56 -10.31
CA PRO A 199 -0.23 -1.00 -9.09
C PRO A 199 -1.08 -1.37 -7.87
N GLY A 200 -0.42 -1.73 -6.78
CA GLY A 200 -1.10 -2.13 -5.54
C GLY A 200 -1.67 -3.55 -5.55
N SER A 201 -1.50 -4.35 -6.61
CA SER A 201 -1.91 -5.77 -6.62
C SER A 201 -0.73 -6.74 -6.38
N HIS A 202 0.51 -6.26 -6.45
CA HIS A 202 1.69 -7.11 -6.36
C HIS A 202 2.00 -7.48 -4.90
N VAL A 203 2.09 -8.78 -4.63
CA VAL A 203 2.39 -9.35 -3.31
C VAL A 203 3.81 -9.92 -3.34
N PRO A 204 4.71 -9.54 -2.42
CA PRO A 204 6.04 -10.11 -2.36
C PRO A 204 6.04 -11.62 -2.14
N CYS A 205 6.89 -12.33 -2.88
CA CYS A 205 7.13 -13.75 -2.66
C CYS A 205 7.98 -13.94 -1.39
N LEU A 206 7.41 -14.57 -0.37
CA LEU A 206 8.09 -14.82 0.91
C LEU A 206 8.88 -16.13 0.84
N LEU A 207 10.19 -16.04 1.04
CA LEU A 207 11.12 -17.15 0.96
C LEU A 207 11.73 -17.43 2.34
N HIS A 208 11.59 -18.66 2.83
CA HIS A 208 12.25 -19.14 4.04
C HIS A 208 12.92 -20.50 3.78
N GLY A 209 13.82 -20.92 4.67
CA GLY A 209 14.46 -22.24 4.54
C GLY A 209 13.47 -23.39 4.75
N GLU A 210 13.73 -24.54 4.12
CA GLU A 210 12.87 -25.73 4.19
C GLU A 210 12.63 -26.25 5.61
N SER A 211 13.56 -25.98 6.54
CA SER A 211 13.48 -26.41 7.94
C SER A 211 12.60 -25.50 8.81
N VAL A 212 12.05 -24.41 8.26
CA VAL A 212 11.25 -23.42 8.99
C VAL A 212 9.77 -23.70 8.73
N ASP A 213 9.02 -23.98 9.80
CA ASP A 213 7.56 -24.11 9.74
C ASP A 213 6.91 -22.76 9.42
N SER A 214 6.17 -22.69 8.32
CA SER A 214 5.46 -21.48 7.87
C SER A 214 4.41 -21.00 8.89
N ASN A 215 3.86 -21.89 9.72
CA ASN A 215 2.90 -21.52 10.76
C ASN A 215 3.52 -20.71 11.91
N MET A 216 4.84 -20.74 12.04
CA MET A 216 5.56 -19.94 13.03
C MET A 216 5.82 -18.50 12.55
N MET A 217 5.59 -18.21 11.27
CA MET A 217 5.90 -16.89 10.69
C MET A 217 4.88 -15.84 11.12
N LEU A 218 5.39 -14.70 11.57
CA LEU A 218 4.60 -13.49 11.79
C LEU A 218 4.25 -12.82 10.46
N LEU A 219 5.20 -12.76 9.52
CA LEU A 219 4.97 -12.13 8.22
C LEU A 219 4.11 -13.02 7.31
N ARG A 220 2.84 -12.64 7.17
CA ARG A 220 1.91 -13.21 6.20
C ARG A 220 1.91 -12.44 4.88
N LYS A 221 1.33 -13.01 3.81
CA LYS A 221 1.25 -12.38 2.47
C LYS A 221 0.54 -11.03 2.52
N GLU A 222 -0.49 -10.89 3.35
CA GLU A 222 -1.29 -9.67 3.52
C GLU A 222 -0.49 -8.55 4.21
N TYR A 223 0.31 -8.92 5.22
CA TYR A 223 1.22 -7.99 5.89
C TYR A 223 2.37 -7.58 4.97
N ALA A 224 2.91 -8.50 4.18
CA ALA A 224 3.92 -8.21 3.18
C ALA A 224 3.38 -7.26 2.09
N TRP A 225 2.16 -7.50 1.62
CA TRP A 225 1.45 -6.60 0.70
C TRP A 225 1.23 -5.21 1.31
N HIS A 226 0.84 -5.14 2.58
CA HIS A 226 0.67 -3.87 3.29
C HIS A 226 1.96 -3.05 3.37
N ILE A 227 3.03 -3.66 3.86
CA ILE A 227 4.37 -3.04 3.95
C ILE A 227 4.85 -2.68 2.54
N GLY A 228 4.67 -3.57 1.57
CA GLY A 228 5.00 -3.35 0.17
C GLY A 228 4.25 -2.19 -0.48
N GLY A 229 3.06 -1.85 0.02
CA GLY A 229 2.34 -0.63 -0.33
C GLY A 229 3.17 0.64 -0.15
N ALA A 230 4.18 0.63 0.73
CA ALA A 230 5.08 1.75 0.94
C ALA A 230 6.33 1.76 0.04
N LEU A 231 6.61 0.67 -0.66
CA LEU A 231 7.84 0.45 -1.44
C LEU A 231 7.63 0.69 -2.94
N SER A 232 8.74 0.70 -3.69
CA SER A 232 8.76 0.71 -5.15
C SER A 232 8.46 -0.67 -5.73
N GLN A 233 8.00 -0.75 -6.98
CA GLN A 233 7.64 -2.03 -7.62
C GLN A 233 8.83 -3.02 -7.67
N GLN A 234 10.06 -2.51 -7.82
CA GLN A 234 11.26 -3.34 -7.85
C GLN A 234 11.53 -4.05 -6.52
N GLU A 235 11.08 -3.48 -5.41
CA GLU A 235 11.24 -4.00 -4.05
C GLU A 235 10.14 -5.01 -3.65
N LEU A 236 9.21 -5.33 -4.55
CA LEU A 236 8.08 -6.21 -4.27
C LEU A 236 8.23 -7.62 -4.84
N GLU A 237 9.41 -8.00 -5.35
CA GLU A 237 9.62 -9.32 -5.97
C GLU A 237 9.77 -10.43 -4.91
N GLU A 238 10.92 -10.48 -4.22
CA GLU A 238 11.27 -11.58 -3.32
C GLU A 238 11.72 -11.06 -1.96
N TRP A 239 11.14 -11.58 -0.89
CA TRP A 239 11.53 -11.26 0.49
C TRP A 239 12.01 -12.52 1.19
N LYS A 240 13.26 -12.51 1.66
CA LYS A 240 13.92 -13.69 2.22
C LYS A 240 14.11 -13.58 3.72
N LEU A 241 13.67 -14.58 4.49
CA LEU A 241 13.90 -14.65 5.92
C LEU A 241 15.41 -14.76 6.21
N LEU A 242 15.94 -13.80 6.96
CA LEU A 242 17.33 -13.77 7.39
C LEU A 242 17.50 -14.25 8.83
N TYR A 243 16.51 -13.97 9.67
CA TYR A 243 16.55 -14.31 11.08
C TYR A 243 15.14 -14.51 11.63
N HIS A 244 14.99 -15.53 12.48
CA HIS A 244 13.82 -15.77 13.31
C HIS A 244 14.27 -16.23 14.70
N SER A 245 13.81 -15.55 15.76
CA SER A 245 14.29 -15.77 17.13
C SER A 245 14.18 -17.24 17.60
N ALA A 246 13.09 -17.94 17.25
CA ALA A 246 12.91 -19.35 17.63
C ALA A 246 13.91 -20.31 16.96
N TYR A 247 14.39 -20.00 15.75
CA TYR A 247 15.28 -20.88 14.99
C TYR A 247 16.75 -20.49 15.12
N ASN A 248 17.03 -19.21 15.34
CA ASN A 248 18.39 -18.68 15.43
C ASN A 248 18.85 -18.36 16.86
N GLY A 249 17.96 -18.46 17.84
CA GLY A 249 18.23 -18.14 19.25
C GLY A 249 18.33 -16.63 19.51
N LEU A 250 18.40 -16.25 20.78
CA LEU A 250 18.40 -14.84 21.22
C LEU A 250 19.81 -14.26 21.32
N SER A 251 20.53 -14.22 20.19
CA SER A 251 21.88 -13.66 20.11
C SER A 251 21.95 -12.52 19.11
N PHE A 252 22.21 -11.30 19.60
CA PHE A 252 22.33 -10.12 18.73
C PHE A 252 23.50 -10.22 17.74
N ASN A 253 24.59 -10.88 18.13
CA ASN A 253 25.69 -11.17 17.21
C ASN A 253 25.27 -12.12 16.09
N THR A 254 24.42 -13.11 16.40
CA THR A 254 23.85 -14.03 15.38
C THR A 254 22.91 -13.28 14.45
N PHE A 255 22.04 -12.42 15.00
CA PHE A 255 21.17 -11.53 14.24
C PHE A 255 21.97 -10.65 13.26
N LEU A 256 22.93 -9.87 13.77
CA LEU A 256 23.76 -9.02 12.92
C LEU A 256 24.58 -9.84 11.91
N GLY A 257 25.10 -11.00 12.33
CA GLY A 257 25.82 -11.91 11.46
C GLY A 257 24.98 -12.41 10.29
N ASN A 258 23.66 -12.60 10.46
CA ASN A 258 22.78 -13.00 9.38
C ASN A 258 22.41 -11.83 8.46
N ILE A 259 22.10 -10.66 9.00
CA ILE A 259 21.64 -9.52 8.18
C ILE A 259 22.78 -8.82 7.42
N SER A 260 24.02 -8.91 7.91
CA SER A 260 25.18 -8.29 7.25
C SER A 260 25.72 -9.08 6.05
N LYS A 261 25.37 -10.38 5.88
CA LYS A 261 25.96 -11.24 4.83
C LYS A 261 25.71 -10.75 3.42
N ASP A 262 24.45 -10.44 3.12
CA ASP A 262 24.02 -10.19 1.75
C ASP A 262 23.82 -8.68 1.47
N GLY A 263 23.74 -7.83 2.52
CA GLY A 263 23.59 -6.37 2.47
C GLY A 263 22.33 -5.85 1.76
N GLY A 264 21.70 -4.76 2.24
CA GLY A 264 20.55 -4.14 1.57
C GLY A 264 19.36 -3.91 2.51
N PRO A 265 18.19 -3.56 1.94
CA PRO A 265 17.04 -3.21 2.75
C PRO A 265 16.45 -4.40 3.51
N THR A 266 15.93 -4.13 4.70
CA THR A 266 15.37 -5.16 5.59
C THR A 266 14.06 -4.72 6.23
N VAL A 267 13.19 -5.68 6.50
CA VAL A 267 11.95 -5.53 7.26
C VAL A 267 12.15 -6.26 8.59
N LEU A 268 12.25 -5.49 9.67
CA LEU A 268 12.28 -6.01 11.04
C LEU A 268 10.83 -6.11 11.56
N ILE A 269 10.45 -7.27 12.10
CA ILE A 269 9.12 -7.50 12.67
C ILE A 269 9.29 -8.03 14.09
N ILE A 270 8.49 -7.49 15.00
CA ILE A 270 8.47 -7.84 16.40
C ILE A 270 7.02 -8.15 16.78
N LYS A 271 6.80 -9.32 17.38
CA LYS A 271 5.63 -9.59 18.21
C LYS A 271 6.05 -9.45 19.67
N ASP A 272 5.38 -8.60 20.43
CA ASP A 272 5.62 -8.50 21.87
C ASP A 272 4.71 -9.43 22.69
N LYS A 273 5.01 -9.55 23.98
CA LYS A 273 4.20 -10.34 24.93
C LYS A 273 2.79 -9.78 25.17
N GLU A 274 2.49 -8.57 24.72
CA GLU A 274 1.15 -7.99 24.74
C GLU A 274 0.32 -8.39 23.51
N GLY A 275 0.94 -9.11 22.57
CA GLY A 275 0.34 -9.60 21.34
C GLY A 275 0.39 -8.60 20.18
N CYS A 276 0.97 -7.41 20.37
CA CYS A 276 1.09 -6.42 19.31
C CYS A 276 2.18 -6.84 18.30
N VAL A 277 1.90 -6.62 17.01
CA VAL A 277 2.85 -6.92 15.92
C VAL A 277 3.15 -5.63 15.18
N TYR A 278 4.42 -5.27 15.10
CA TYR A 278 4.90 -4.02 14.51
C TYR A 278 6.36 -4.14 14.12
N GLY A 279 6.90 -3.09 13.50
CA GLY A 279 8.26 -3.17 13.01
C GLY A 279 8.75 -1.90 12.31
N GLY A 280 9.87 -2.06 11.63
CA GLY A 280 10.49 -1.02 10.84
C GLY A 280 11.08 -1.57 9.55
N TYR A 281 10.90 -0.82 8.47
CA TYR A 281 11.66 -1.00 7.24
C TYR A 281 12.93 -0.15 7.33
N ALA A 282 14.08 -0.80 7.23
CA ALA A 282 15.38 -0.17 7.10
C ALA A 282 15.80 -0.21 5.63
N SER A 283 15.84 0.95 4.98
CA SER A 283 16.27 1.08 3.58
C SER A 283 17.78 0.86 3.40
N GLN A 284 18.55 1.12 4.46
CA GLN A 284 20.00 0.97 4.49
C GLN A 284 20.40 -0.22 5.38
N PRO A 285 21.53 -0.89 5.07
CA PRO A 285 22.06 -1.95 5.92
C PRO A 285 22.28 -1.48 7.37
N PHE A 286 22.21 -2.40 8.33
CA PHE A 286 22.56 -2.07 9.71
C PHE A 286 24.08 -1.91 9.88
N GLU A 287 24.53 -0.68 10.08
CA GLU A 287 25.93 -0.32 10.28
C GLU A 287 26.21 -0.10 11.77
N ARG A 288 27.34 -0.60 12.25
CA ARG A 288 27.66 -0.60 13.69
C ARG A 288 28.33 0.71 14.07
N HIS A 289 27.56 1.66 14.59
CA HIS A 289 28.09 2.90 15.16
C HIS A 289 27.11 3.54 16.16
N GLY A 290 27.61 4.44 17.01
CA GLY A 290 26.87 5.04 18.13
C GLY A 290 26.06 6.28 17.78
N ASP A 291 25.62 6.42 16.53
CA ASP A 291 24.90 7.61 16.04
C ASP A 291 23.75 7.21 15.12
N PHE A 292 22.78 8.11 14.94
CA PHE A 292 21.72 7.89 13.96
C PHE A 292 22.21 8.08 12.52
N TYR A 293 21.63 7.31 11.61
CA TYR A 293 21.91 7.35 10.17
C TYR A 293 20.68 6.87 9.37
N GLY A 294 20.84 6.63 8.07
CA GLY A 294 19.78 6.15 7.17
C GLY A 294 19.24 7.23 6.23
N ASP A 295 18.15 6.90 5.53
CA ASP A 295 17.52 7.80 4.57
C ASP A 295 15.98 7.86 4.72
N MET A 296 15.36 8.77 3.97
CA MET A 296 13.92 9.05 4.01
C MET A 296 13.04 7.91 3.46
N LYS A 297 13.63 6.79 3.03
CA LYS A 297 12.89 5.60 2.59
C LYS A 297 12.60 4.62 3.73
N SER A 298 13.30 4.72 4.87
CA SER A 298 12.96 3.94 6.07
C SER A 298 11.61 4.38 6.63
N PHE A 299 10.85 3.48 7.27
CA PHE A 299 9.57 3.81 7.91
C PHE A 299 9.24 2.83 9.04
N LEU A 300 8.35 3.24 9.94
CA LEU A 300 7.77 2.36 10.95
C LEU A 300 6.42 1.82 10.48
N PHE A 301 6.01 0.67 11.01
CA PHE A 301 4.70 0.10 10.74
C PHE A 301 4.11 -0.63 11.94
N GLN A 302 2.78 -0.73 11.97
CA GLN A 302 2.02 -1.59 12.86
C GLN A 302 1.20 -2.56 12.00
N LEU A 303 1.18 -3.84 12.37
CA LEU A 303 0.44 -4.90 11.69
C LEU A 303 -0.70 -5.43 12.55
N TYR A 304 -0.60 -5.37 13.88
CA TYR A 304 -1.66 -5.77 14.80
C TYR A 304 -1.61 -4.92 16.07
N PRO A 305 -2.75 -4.42 16.61
CA PRO A 305 -4.13 -4.77 16.26
C PRO A 305 -4.75 -3.98 15.10
N LYS A 306 -4.02 -3.00 14.55
CA LYS A 306 -4.43 -2.23 13.37
C LYS A 306 -3.26 -2.05 12.41
N ALA A 307 -3.54 -2.09 11.12
CA ALA A 307 -2.52 -1.90 10.08
C ALA A 307 -2.24 -0.40 9.86
N SER A 308 -0.96 -0.01 9.89
CA SER A 308 -0.53 1.38 9.67
C SER A 308 0.92 1.48 9.19
N ILE A 309 1.18 2.38 8.25
CA ILE A 309 2.52 2.80 7.81
C ILE A 309 2.81 4.23 8.27
N PHE A 310 3.98 4.46 8.85
CA PHE A 310 4.44 5.76 9.35
C PHE A 310 5.76 6.17 8.67
N ARG A 311 5.65 7.01 7.64
CA ARG A 311 6.80 7.52 6.87
C ARG A 311 7.52 8.66 7.60
N PRO A 312 8.80 8.92 7.29
CA PRO A 312 9.54 10.04 7.87
C PRO A 312 8.85 11.37 7.60
N THR A 313 8.75 12.20 8.63
CA THR A 313 8.13 13.55 8.56
C THR A 313 9.07 14.60 7.98
N GLY A 314 10.37 14.31 7.93
CA GLY A 314 11.41 15.28 7.57
C GLY A 314 11.81 16.23 8.71
N ALA A 315 11.23 16.08 9.91
CA ALA A 315 11.53 16.94 11.05
C ALA A 315 12.98 16.80 11.58
N ASN A 316 13.63 15.67 11.34
CA ASN A 316 15.03 15.39 11.68
C ASN A 316 15.58 14.24 10.83
N LYS A 317 16.87 13.90 11.01
CA LYS A 317 17.57 12.83 10.29
C LYS A 317 17.82 11.57 11.15
N ASN A 318 17.14 11.44 12.28
CA ASN A 318 17.38 10.37 13.25
C ASN A 318 16.65 9.08 12.86
N LEU A 319 17.01 8.47 11.73
CA LEU A 319 16.14 7.49 11.07
C LEU A 319 16.39 6.05 11.53
N GLN A 320 17.64 5.62 11.59
CA GLN A 320 18.07 4.26 11.90
C GLN A 320 19.21 4.29 12.93
N TRP A 321 19.28 3.27 13.76
CA TRP A 321 20.28 3.12 14.83
C TRP A 321 20.74 1.67 14.93
N CYS A 322 22.04 1.45 15.09
CA CYS A 322 22.61 0.14 15.38
C CYS A 322 23.94 0.28 16.14
N ALA A 323 23.89 0.15 17.46
CA ALA A 323 25.05 0.23 18.33
C ALA A 323 25.35 -1.12 18.99
N VAL A 324 26.63 -1.48 19.07
CA VAL A 324 27.11 -2.75 19.64
C VAL A 324 28.44 -2.53 20.37
N ASN A 325 28.64 -3.23 21.48
CA ASN A 325 29.87 -3.21 22.28
C ASN A 325 30.26 -1.82 22.82
N PHE A 326 29.28 -0.92 22.97
CA PHE A 326 29.48 0.32 23.73
C PHE A 326 29.27 0.07 25.22
N SER A 327 30.16 0.59 26.06
CA SER A 327 30.06 0.46 27.52
C SER A 327 29.33 1.63 28.19
N SER A 328 29.07 2.71 27.45
CA SER A 328 28.35 3.88 27.97
C SER A 328 26.84 3.67 27.84
N ASP A 329 26.10 3.97 28.91
CA ASP A 329 24.62 3.99 28.91
C ASP A 329 24.05 5.09 27.99
N ASP A 330 24.88 6.08 27.62
CA ASP A 330 24.51 7.10 26.64
C ASP A 330 24.42 6.53 25.21
N ILE A 331 24.97 5.35 24.95
CA ILE A 331 24.93 4.70 23.63
C ILE A 331 24.30 3.31 23.80
N PRO A 332 22.95 3.22 23.78
CA PRO A 332 22.26 1.98 24.06
C PRO A 332 22.53 0.96 22.95
N ASN A 333 23.08 -0.20 23.34
CA ASN A 333 23.35 -1.30 22.42
C ASN A 333 22.05 -1.96 21.96
N GLY A 334 21.87 -2.06 20.64
CA GLY A 334 20.64 -2.56 20.04
C GLY A 334 20.39 -1.97 18.66
N ILE A 335 19.22 -2.25 18.11
CA ILE A 335 18.72 -1.64 16.87
C ILE A 335 17.55 -0.73 17.17
N GLY A 336 17.44 0.37 16.44
CA GLY A 336 16.35 1.32 16.62
C GLY A 336 16.03 2.15 15.40
N PHE A 337 14.90 2.84 15.50
CA PHE A 337 14.33 3.67 14.46
C PHE A 337 13.74 4.93 15.10
N GLY A 338 14.11 6.10 14.58
CA GLY A 338 13.40 7.33 14.89
C GLY A 338 13.65 7.88 16.28
N GLY A 339 13.34 9.17 16.47
CA GLY A 339 13.30 9.80 17.78
C GLY A 339 14.66 10.37 18.20
N ARG A 340 15.09 10.06 19.41
CA ARG A 340 16.39 10.45 19.96
C ARG A 340 16.95 9.32 20.81
N VAL A 341 18.23 9.42 21.16
CA VAL A 341 18.89 8.43 22.00
C VAL A 341 18.10 8.26 23.32
N ASN A 342 17.91 7.00 23.73
CA ASN A 342 17.07 6.58 24.86
C ASN A 342 15.57 6.93 24.77
N HIS A 343 15.08 7.45 23.63
CA HIS A 343 13.67 7.75 23.38
C HIS A 343 13.33 7.57 21.90
N PHE A 344 13.35 6.32 21.46
CA PHE A 344 13.21 5.95 20.05
C PHE A 344 11.75 5.68 19.69
N GLY A 345 11.40 5.86 18.41
CA GLY A 345 10.09 5.42 17.91
C GLY A 345 9.92 3.90 18.02
N LEU A 346 11.00 3.17 17.75
CA LEU A 346 11.14 1.75 18.05
C LEU A 346 12.60 1.47 18.44
N PHE A 347 12.83 0.72 19.50
CA PHE A 347 14.15 0.22 19.88
C PHE A 347 14.04 -1.19 20.46
N LEU A 348 15.00 -2.03 20.09
CA LEU A 348 15.16 -3.39 20.59
C LEU A 348 16.60 -3.53 21.11
N SER A 349 16.74 -3.86 22.38
CA SER A 349 18.06 -4.00 23.02
C SER A 349 18.84 -5.18 22.44
N ALA A 350 20.16 -5.12 22.54
CA ALA A 350 21.05 -6.21 22.13
C ALA A 350 20.89 -7.50 22.98
N SER A 351 20.15 -7.45 24.08
CA SER A 351 19.79 -8.63 24.88
C SER A 351 18.52 -9.35 24.36
N PHE A 352 17.76 -8.73 23.44
CA PHE A 352 16.49 -9.26 22.92
C PHE A 352 15.46 -9.63 23.98
N ASP A 353 15.55 -9.08 25.19
CA ASP A 353 14.56 -9.27 26.25
C ASP A 353 13.80 -7.97 26.57
N GLN A 354 14.28 -6.82 26.06
CA GLN A 354 13.77 -5.50 26.36
C GLN A 354 13.79 -4.59 25.13
N GLY A 355 12.90 -3.62 25.12
CA GLY A 355 12.86 -2.56 24.13
C GLY A 355 11.87 -1.49 24.52
N HIS A 356 11.67 -0.53 23.62
CA HIS A 356 10.61 0.46 23.78
C HIS A 356 10.10 0.98 22.45
N THR A 357 8.89 1.53 22.48
CA THR A 357 8.30 2.31 21.39
C THR A 357 7.61 3.54 21.98
N PHE A 358 8.01 4.72 21.52
CA PHE A 358 7.43 5.99 21.96
C PHE A 358 6.78 6.71 20.79
N ASN A 359 5.94 7.70 21.12
CA ASN A 359 5.51 8.68 20.13
C ASN A 359 6.75 9.34 19.52
N CYS A 360 6.83 9.33 18.19
CA CYS A 360 8.05 9.64 17.46
C CYS A 360 7.83 10.77 16.46
N THR A 361 8.50 11.89 16.64
CA THR A 361 8.44 13.02 15.69
C THR A 361 9.09 12.69 14.34
N THR A 362 10.10 11.81 14.32
CA THR A 362 10.79 11.43 13.08
C THR A 362 9.85 10.77 12.08
N PHE A 363 8.94 9.90 12.54
CA PHE A 363 7.98 9.18 11.68
C PHE A 363 6.53 9.62 11.85
N GLY A 364 6.24 10.52 12.80
CA GLY A 364 4.87 10.88 13.18
C GLY A 364 4.08 9.69 13.74
N SER A 365 4.78 8.65 14.22
CA SER A 365 4.17 7.42 14.70
C SER A 365 3.77 7.53 16.17
N PRO A 366 2.63 6.93 16.57
CA PRO A 366 2.32 6.73 17.99
C PRO A 366 3.21 5.64 18.59
N CYS A 367 2.98 5.33 19.87
CA CYS A 367 3.43 4.07 20.48
C CYS A 367 2.85 2.89 19.69
N LEU A 368 3.71 1.95 19.26
CA LEU A 368 3.33 0.83 18.40
C LEU A 368 2.81 -0.39 19.18
N SER A 369 2.93 -0.37 20.51
CA SER A 369 2.41 -1.38 21.43
C SER A 369 1.37 -0.76 22.39
N LYS A 370 0.73 -1.60 23.21
CA LYS A 370 -0.16 -1.16 24.30
C LYS A 370 0.57 -0.31 25.35
N THR A 371 1.86 -0.59 25.59
CA THR A 371 2.70 0.18 26.51
C THR A 371 4.03 0.54 25.85
N SER A 372 4.71 1.57 26.37
CA SER A 372 5.94 2.07 25.76
C SER A 372 7.16 1.18 26.00
N ARG A 373 7.16 0.36 27.05
CA ARG A 373 8.22 -0.64 27.31
C ARG A 373 7.74 -1.98 26.82
N ILE A 374 8.54 -2.63 25.98
CA ILE A 374 8.15 -3.86 25.31
C ILE A 374 9.06 -4.99 25.74
N CYS A 375 8.49 -6.20 25.81
CA CYS A 375 9.25 -7.44 25.93
C CYS A 375 8.95 -8.24 24.66
N PRO A 376 9.93 -8.38 23.74
CA PRO A 376 9.73 -9.13 22.51
C PRO A 376 9.48 -10.61 22.82
N GLU A 377 8.54 -11.20 22.11
CA GLU A 377 8.25 -12.64 22.13
C GLU A 377 8.85 -13.31 20.89
N VAL A 378 8.60 -12.72 19.71
CA VAL A 378 9.11 -13.21 18.43
C VAL A 378 9.74 -12.05 17.67
N ILE A 379 10.90 -12.30 17.07
CA ILE A 379 11.64 -11.34 16.25
C ILE A 379 11.95 -11.99 14.91
N GLU A 380 11.53 -11.33 13.83
CA GLU A 380 11.88 -11.70 12.46
C GLU A 380 12.63 -10.57 11.77
N CYS A 381 13.53 -10.93 10.85
CA CYS A 381 14.11 -9.98 9.93
C CYS A 381 14.13 -10.58 8.53
N TRP A 382 13.53 -9.85 7.60
CA TRP A 382 13.39 -10.23 6.20
C TRP A 382 14.22 -9.30 5.33
N ARG A 383 14.93 -9.86 4.36
CA ARG A 383 15.63 -9.13 3.31
C ARG A 383 14.65 -8.80 2.20
N VAL A 384 14.62 -7.55 1.75
CA VAL A 384 13.97 -7.19 0.49
C VAL A 384 14.98 -7.38 -0.65
N VAL A 385 14.66 -8.21 -1.64
CA VAL A 385 15.52 -8.49 -2.81
C VAL A 385 14.96 -7.75 -4.02
N PRO A 386 15.58 -6.63 -4.45
CA PRO A 386 15.06 -5.87 -5.59
C PRO A 386 15.27 -6.60 -6.92
N LYS A 387 14.33 -6.39 -7.86
CA LYS A 387 14.42 -6.87 -9.25
C LYS A 387 15.76 -6.48 -9.88
N GLY A 388 16.48 -7.47 -10.42
CA GLY A 388 17.76 -7.27 -11.13
C GLY A 388 19.04 -7.42 -10.31
N LYS A 389 18.96 -7.79 -9.02
CA LYS A 389 20.13 -8.20 -8.21
C LYS A 389 20.26 -9.73 -8.00
N GLN A 390 19.45 -10.54 -8.69
CA GLN A 390 19.71 -11.98 -8.84
C GLN A 390 21.02 -12.16 -9.63
N GLY A 391 21.94 -12.99 -9.12
CA GLY A 391 23.35 -13.05 -9.58
C GLY A 391 23.56 -13.39 -11.06
N THR A 392 24.33 -12.52 -11.73
CA THR A 392 25.18 -12.68 -12.94
C THR A 392 24.79 -13.67 -14.06
N HIS A 393 24.28 -13.15 -15.19
CA HIS A 393 24.90 -13.18 -16.53
C HIS A 393 24.02 -12.38 -17.52
N ASP A 394 24.65 -11.48 -18.30
CA ASP A 394 24.14 -10.71 -19.45
C ASP A 394 22.63 -10.50 -19.61
N ALA A 395 22.12 -9.33 -19.19
CA ALA A 395 20.97 -8.71 -19.86
C ALA A 395 20.92 -7.19 -19.62
N VAL A 396 20.68 -6.49 -20.73
CA VAL A 396 20.62 -5.05 -20.99
C VAL A 396 20.08 -4.20 -19.83
N LYS A 397 20.90 -3.25 -19.37
CA LYS A 397 20.56 -2.19 -18.40
C LYS A 397 19.37 -1.36 -18.92
N GLY A 398 18.24 -1.41 -18.22
CA GLY A 398 17.14 -0.46 -18.37
C GLY A 398 17.61 0.98 -18.12
N SER A 399 17.17 1.91 -18.97
CA SER A 399 17.69 3.28 -18.98
C SER A 399 17.35 4.04 -17.70
N VAL A 400 18.32 4.83 -17.23
CA VAL A 400 18.25 5.71 -16.06
C VAL A 400 17.01 6.63 -16.06
N LEU A 401 16.43 6.90 -17.23
CA LEU A 401 15.24 7.73 -17.40
C LEU A 401 13.97 7.16 -16.75
N GLU A 402 13.79 5.84 -16.76
CA GLU A 402 12.61 5.20 -16.16
C GLU A 402 12.64 5.28 -14.63
N ARG A 403 13.84 5.13 -14.04
CA ARG A 403 14.06 5.29 -12.59
C ARG A 403 13.67 6.69 -12.09
N PHE A 404 13.96 7.73 -12.86
CA PHE A 404 13.61 9.10 -12.50
C PHE A 404 12.12 9.44 -12.62
N LYS A 405 11.39 8.78 -13.52
CA LYS A 405 9.94 8.99 -13.66
C LYS A 405 9.17 8.35 -12.51
N GLU A 406 9.57 7.15 -12.10
CA GLU A 406 8.96 6.44 -10.96
C GLU A 406 9.22 7.17 -9.63
N ASP A 407 10.46 7.59 -9.39
CA ASP A 407 10.81 8.35 -8.17
C ASP A 407 10.09 9.69 -8.11
N ARG A 408 9.94 10.41 -9.23
CA ARG A 408 9.17 11.66 -9.29
C ARG A 408 7.67 11.43 -9.10
N HIS A 409 7.12 10.34 -9.63
CA HIS A 409 5.73 9.96 -9.38
C HIS A 409 5.49 9.60 -7.91
N MET A 410 6.41 8.86 -7.27
CA MET A 410 6.36 8.59 -5.83
C MET A 410 6.43 9.88 -5.00
N LEU A 411 7.36 10.79 -5.31
CA LEU A 411 7.50 12.06 -4.59
C LEU A 411 6.29 12.98 -4.77
N ASN A 412 5.67 12.98 -5.97
CA ASN A 412 4.43 13.70 -6.22
C ASN A 412 3.24 13.11 -5.45
N MET A 413 3.18 11.78 -5.27
CA MET A 413 2.13 11.13 -4.48
C MET A 413 2.27 11.38 -2.96
N VAL A 414 3.49 11.63 -2.47
CA VAL A 414 3.78 11.90 -1.06
C VAL A 414 3.75 13.42 -0.73
N GLY A 415 3.53 14.29 -1.73
CA GLY A 415 3.37 15.74 -1.51
C GLY A 415 4.67 16.48 -1.18
N LEU A 416 5.83 15.87 -1.40
CA LEU A 416 7.14 16.45 -1.06
C LEU A 416 7.79 17.25 -2.20
N ALA A 417 7.17 17.29 -3.38
CA ALA A 417 7.80 17.86 -4.58
C ALA A 417 7.69 19.40 -4.72
N ASN A 418 6.92 20.08 -3.87
CA ASN A 418 6.64 21.52 -4.02
C ASN A 418 7.13 22.39 -2.86
N SER A 419 8.31 22.09 -2.31
CA SER A 419 9.00 23.00 -1.40
C SER A 419 10.43 23.24 -1.90
N SER A 420 10.55 24.03 -2.96
CA SER A 420 11.76 24.70 -3.38
C SER A 420 11.36 25.90 -4.23
N GLU A 421 11.22 27.07 -3.60
CA GLU A 421 11.51 28.35 -4.28
C GLU A 421 13.02 28.54 -4.39
#